data_AF-A0A1F8C1D8-F1
#
_entry.id   AF-A0A1F8C1D8-F1
#
_cell.length_a   1.000
_cell.length_b   1.000
_cell.length_c   1.000
_cell.angle_alpha   90.00
_cell.angle_beta   90.00
_cell.angle_gamma   90.00
#
_symmetry.space_group_name_H-M   'P 1'
#
loop_
_entity.id
_entity.type
_entity.pdbx_description
1 polymer ?
#
loop_
_entity_poly.entity_id
_entity_poly.type
_entity_poly.pdbx_seq_one_letter_code
_entity_poly.pdbx_strand_id
1 'polypeptide(L)' 'MTGVQTLLIIVVVILTILLIVVGAQVFLIVLDLRKAVHRLNSILEDSILGGGLIRPEKLTGVLEMFRKGKKMESHGENQV' A
#
# COMPACT_ATOMS: atom_id res chain seq x y z
N MET A 1 17.30 -37.26 38.59
CA MET A 1 16.56 -36.05 38.16
C MET A 1 15.14 -36.47 37.87
N THR A 2 14.14 -35.80 38.45
CA THR A 2 12.72 -36.13 38.27
C THR A 2 12.32 -35.86 36.81
N GLY A 3 11.57 -36.77 36.17
CA GLY A 3 11.25 -36.67 34.74
C GLY A 3 10.56 -35.36 34.34
N VAL A 4 9.79 -34.78 35.26
CA VAL A 4 9.13 -33.48 35.07
C VAL A 4 10.14 -32.34 34.92
N GLN A 5 11.21 -32.31 35.72
CA GLN A 5 12.23 -31.26 35.64
C GLN A 5 12.99 -31.31 34.30
N THR A 6 13.33 -32.50 33.84
CA THR A 6 13.97 -32.69 32.52
C THR A 6 13.06 -32.22 31.38
N LEU A 7 11.76 -32.54 31.46
CA LEU A 7 10.78 -32.12 30.45
C LEU A 7 10.62 -30.59 30.42
N LEU A 8 10.51 -29.95 31.58
CA LEU A 8 10.39 -28.50 31.67
C LEU A 8 11.62 -27.78 31.10
N ILE A 9 12.83 -28.28 31.38
CA ILE A 9 14.07 -27.70 30.82
C ILE A 9 14.05 -27.77 29.29
N ILE A 10 13.69 -28.92 28.72
CA ILE A 10 13.62 -29.11 27.26
C ILE A 10 12.62 -28.13 26.65
N VAL A 11 11.42 -28.01 27.22
CA VAL A 11 10.38 -27.11 26.72
C VAL A 11 10.85 -25.65 26.76
N VAL A 12 11.45 -25.21 27.86
CA VAL A 12 11.97 -23.84 28.00
C VAL A 12 13.06 -23.55 26.97
N VAL A 13 13.99 -24.49 26.75
CA VAL A 13 15.04 -24.34 25.74
C VAL A 13 14.44 -24.21 24.35
N ILE A 14 13.48 -25.07 24.00
CA ILE A 14 12.80 -25.01 22.70
C ILE A 14 12.07 -23.67 22.53
N LEU A 15 11.27 -23.26 23.52
CA LEU A 15 10.53 -22.00 23.47
C LEU A 15 11.47 -20.81 23.35
N THR A 16 12.62 -20.83 24.03
CA THR A 16 13.62 -19.76 23.95
C THR A 16 14.23 -19.67 22.54
N ILE A 17 14.60 -20.80 21.94
CA ILE A 17 15.12 -20.84 20.57
C ILE A 17 14.06 -20.33 19.58
N LEU A 18 12.82 -20.80 19.71
CA LEU A 18 11.72 -20.34 18.86
C LEU A 18 11.50 -18.83 18.98
N LEU A 19 11.55 -18.30 20.21
CA LEU A 19 11.38 -16.87 20.46
C LEU A 19 12.50 -16.04 19.84
N ILE A 20 13.74 -16.51 19.90
CA ILE A 20 14.89 -15.86 19.22
C ILE A 20 14.67 -15.81 17.71
N VAL A 21 14.27 -16.93 17.10
CA VAL A 21 14.02 -17.01 15.65
C VAL A 21 12.90 -16.07 15.23
N VAL A 22 11.77 -16.07 15.95
CA VAL A 22 10.64 -15.16 15.69
C VAL A 22 11.06 -13.70 15.88
N GLY A 23 11.85 -13.38 16.90
CA GLY A 23 12.38 -12.04 17.12
C GLY A 23 13.22 -11.54 15.95
N ALA A 24 14.11 -12.40 15.43
CA ALA A 24 14.90 -12.09 14.24
C ALA A 24 14.01 -11.91 12.98
N GLN A 25 13.00 -12.77 12.78
CA GLN A 25 12.05 -12.66 11.69
C GLN A 25 11.30 -11.33 11.71
N VAL A 26 10.73 -10.97 12.87
CA VAL A 26 9.99 -9.71 13.03
C VAL A 26 10.89 -8.50 12.77
N PHE A 27 12.14 -8.54 13.27
CA PHE A 27 13.10 -7.47 13.01
C PHE A 27 13.36 -7.26 11.51
N LEU A 28 13.59 -8.34 10.76
CA LEU A 28 13.77 -8.27 9.30
C LEU A 28 12.51 -7.74 8.60
N ILE A 29 11.33 -8.21 9.00
CA ILE A 29 10.05 -7.76 8.46
C ILE A 29 9.87 -6.24 8.65
N VAL A 30 10.19 -5.70 9.84
CA VAL A 30 10.11 -4.25 10.10
C VAL A 30 11.07 -3.47 9.20
N LEU A 31 12.29 -3.97 8.97
CA LEU A 31 13.24 -3.30 8.06
C LEU A 31 12.71 -3.22 6.63
N ASP A 32 12.07 -4.27 6.14
CA ASP A 32 11.51 -4.31 4.80
C ASP A 32 10.23 -3.46 4.70
N LEU A 33 9.38 -3.49 5.72
CA LEU A 33 8.23 -2.58 5.85
C LEU A 33 8.68 -1.12 5.79
N ARG A 34 9.74 -0.74 6.50
CA ARG A 34 10.26 0.64 6.49
C ARG A 34 10.66 1.06 5.07
N LYS A 35 11.33 0.19 4.31
CA LYS A 35 11.69 0.45 2.90
C LYS A 35 10.44 0.57 2.02
N ALA A 36 9.46 -0.31 2.22
CA ALA A 36 8.21 -0.31 1.47
C ALA A 36 7.43 0.99 1.71
N VAL A 37 7.28 1.41 2.98
CA VAL A 37 6.63 2.69 3.34
C VAL A 37 7.34 3.88 2.69
N HIS A 38 8.67 3.90 2.67
CA HIS A 38 9.40 5.00 2.01
C HIS A 38 9.12 5.07 0.50
N ARG A 39 9.09 3.93 -0.19
CA ARG A 39 8.72 3.88 -1.62
C ARG A 39 7.26 4.26 -1.85
N LEU A 40 6.35 3.84 -0.97
CA LEU A 40 4.95 4.23 -1.06
C LEU A 40 4.78 5.74 -0.87
N ASN A 41 5.54 6.34 0.05
CA ASN A 41 5.51 7.79 0.24
C ASN A 41 5.97 8.54 -1.01
N SER A 42 7.06 8.11 -1.67
CA SER A 42 7.52 8.73 -2.90
C SER A 42 6.53 8.54 -4.06
N ILE A 43 5.91 7.36 -4.18
CA ILE A 43 4.88 7.11 -5.20
C ILE A 43 3.65 7.98 -4.96
N LEU A 44 3.24 8.13 -3.69
CA LEU A 44 2.10 8.96 -3.31
C LEU A 44 2.37 10.44 -3.62
N GLU A 45 3.56 10.93 -3.28
CA GLU A 45 4.00 12.29 -3.59
C GLU A 45 4.09 12.52 -5.09
N ASP A 46 4.68 11.60 -5.87
CA ASP A 46 4.75 11.73 -7.33
C ASP A 46 3.38 11.62 -8.00
N SER A 47 2.46 10.80 -7.49
CA SER A 47 1.14 10.61 -8.10
C SER A 47 0.14 11.70 -7.71
N ILE A 48 0.21 12.21 -6.48
CA ILE A 48 -0.73 13.19 -5.93
C ILE A 48 -0.21 14.62 -6.08
N LEU A 49 1.07 14.87 -5.75
CA LEU A 49 1.66 16.21 -5.66
C LEU A 49 2.49 16.56 -6.92
N GLY A 50 3.21 15.61 -7.51
CA GLY A 50 4.09 15.85 -8.67
C GLY A 50 3.48 15.61 -10.05
N GLY A 51 2.52 14.69 -10.17
CA GLY A 51 2.02 14.14 -11.44
C GLY A 51 0.72 14.75 -11.99
N GLY A 52 0.18 15.78 -11.35
CA GLY A 52 -0.93 16.57 -11.91
C GLY A 52 -2.33 15.98 -11.77
N LEU A 53 -2.54 14.93 -10.97
CA LEU A 53 -3.88 14.41 -10.66
C LEU A 53 -4.68 15.34 -9.73
N ILE A 54 -4.02 16.14 -8.88
CA ILE A 54 -4.66 17.27 -8.16
C ILE A 54 -4.21 18.60 -8.79
N ARG A 55 -4.30 18.71 -10.12
CA ARG A 55 -4.53 20.02 -10.74
C ARG A 55 -6.03 20.13 -10.96
N PRO A 56 -6.73 21.08 -10.30
CA PRO A 56 -8.14 21.31 -10.54
C PRO A 56 -8.43 21.51 -12.03
N GLU A 57 -7.47 22.00 -12.82
CA GLU A 57 -7.57 22.12 -14.28
C GLU A 57 -7.83 20.78 -15.02
N LYS A 58 -7.15 19.68 -14.64
CA LYS A 58 -7.27 18.37 -15.32
C LYS A 58 -8.49 17.59 -14.86
N LEU A 59 -8.82 17.68 -13.58
CA LEU A 59 -10.03 17.09 -12.99
C LEU A 59 -11.31 17.78 -13.51
N THR A 60 -11.26 19.10 -13.77
CA THR A 60 -12.38 19.84 -14.36
C THR A 60 -12.71 19.35 -15.76
N GLY A 61 -11.70 19.04 -16.60
CA GLY A 61 -11.93 18.50 -17.95
C GLY A 61 -12.59 17.12 -17.95
N VAL A 62 -12.22 16.24 -17.01
CA VAL A 62 -12.85 14.91 -16.88
C VAL A 62 -14.27 15.03 -16.32
N LEU A 63 -14.47 15.95 -15.36
CA LEU A 63 -15.80 16.26 -14.81
C LEU A 63 -16.74 16.86 -15.86
N GLU A 64 -16.23 17.77 -16.70
CA GLU A 64 -16.97 18.32 -17.85
C GLU A 64 -17.27 17.24 -18.88
N MET A 65 -16.34 16.35 -19.22
CA MET A 65 -16.57 15.27 -20.18
C MET A 65 -17.66 14.29 -19.68
N PHE A 66 -17.66 13.99 -18.39
CA PHE A 66 -18.69 13.16 -17.75
C PHE A 66 -20.06 13.86 -17.70
N ARG A 67 -20.06 15.19 -17.52
CA ARG A 67 -21.29 16.00 -17.53
C ARG A 67 -21.83 16.25 -18.95
N LYS A 68 -20.96 16.32 -19.96
CA LYS A 68 -21.30 16.58 -21.38
C LYS A 68 -21.73 15.33 -22.14
N GLY A 69 -21.41 14.13 -21.65
CA GLY A 69 -21.92 12.85 -22.19
C GLY A 69 -23.45 12.70 -22.18
N LYS A 70 -24.19 13.62 -21.52
CA LYS A 70 -25.66 13.65 -21.52
C LYS A 70 -26.31 14.61 -22.52
N LYS A 71 -25.53 15.43 -23.25
CA LYS A 71 -26.02 16.37 -24.28
C LYS A 71 -25.02 16.46 -25.45
N MET A 72 -24.95 15.42 -26.27
CA MET A 72 -24.57 15.61 -27.67
C MET A 72 -25.86 15.82 -28.47
N GLU A 73 -26.41 17.04 -28.40
CA GLU A 73 -27.37 17.50 -29.40
C GLU A 73 -26.59 17.80 -30.67
N SER A 74 -26.77 16.92 -31.66
CA SER A 74 -26.44 17.10 -33.07
C SER A 74 -26.79 18.51 -33.54
N HIS A 75 -25.79 19.38 -33.65
CA HIS A 75 -25.87 20.60 -34.42
C HIS A 75 -24.93 20.46 -35.62
N GLY A 76 -25.51 20.39 -36.83
CA GLY A 76 -24.77 20.63 -38.07
C GLY A 76 -24.90 19.58 -39.17
N GLU A 77 -26.09 19.03 -39.43
CA GLU A 77 -26.37 18.39 -40.72
C GLU A 77 -27.47 19.18 -41.44
N ASN A 78 -27.11 20.36 -41.96
CA ASN A 78 -27.80 20.94 -43.10
C ASN A 78 -26.88 21.97 -43.76
N GLN A 79 -26.14 21.54 -44.79
CA GLN A 79 -25.60 22.39 -45.84
C GLN A 79 -25.09 21.50 -46.98
N VAL A 80 -26.00 21.14 -47.89
CA VAL A 80 -25.80 21.06 -49.35
C VAL A 80 -27.16 21.17 -50.04
#